data_AF-A0A3P7MR68-F1
#
_entry.id   AF-A0A3P7MR68-F1
#
_cell.length_a   1.000
_cell.length_b   1.000
_cell.length_c   1.000
_cell.angle_alpha   90.00
_cell.angle_beta   90.00
_cell.angle_gamma   90.00
#
_symmetry.space_group_name_H-M   'P 1'
#
loop_
_entity.id
_entity.type
_entity.pdbx_description
1 polymer ?
#
loop_
_entity_poly.entity_id
_entity_poly.type
_entity_poly.pdbx_seq_one_letter_code
_entity_poly.pdbx_strand_id
1 'polypeptide(L)'
;MDLARAILIMLENHKFAVEGAGALAPAAVMTGQIDDIQGKKVVCVISGGNVDSTMLGHSIDKGLIADDRLVLVEVFLPDQPGSICELLERISGTGAKTKHIYMVCSIKA
;
A
#
# COMPACT_ATOMS: atom_id res chain seq x y z
N MET A 1 -0.95 3.00 -8.55
CA MET A 1 -1.27 2.73 -7.13
C MET A 1 -2.69 2.23 -6.95
N ASP A 2 -3.55 2.49 -7.94
CA ASP A 2 -5.00 2.30 -7.88
C ASP A 2 -5.43 0.85 -7.71
N LEU A 3 -4.68 -0.10 -8.29
CA LEU A 3 -4.96 -1.52 -8.12
C LEU A 3 -4.75 -1.98 -6.67
N ALA A 4 -3.69 -1.52 -6.02
CA ALA A 4 -3.42 -1.86 -4.62
C ALA A 4 -4.47 -1.23 -3.68
N ARG A 5 -4.89 0.01 -3.96
CA ARG A 5 -6.00 0.67 -3.26
C ARG A 5 -7.31 -0.10 -3.43
N ALA A 6 -7.61 -0.59 -4.63
CA ALA A 6 -8.78 -1.42 -4.88
C ALA A 6 -8.71 -2.76 -4.13
N ILE A 7 -7.57 -3.46 -4.16
CA ILE A 7 -7.35 -4.69 -3.37
C ILE A 7 -7.59 -4.43 -1.88
N LEU A 8 -7.03 -3.34 -1.34
CA LEU A 8 -7.22 -2.94 0.06
C LEU A 8 -8.71 -2.75 0.40
N ILE A 9 -9.44 -2.00 -0.43
CA ILE A 9 -10.87 -1.73 -0.21
C ILE A 9 -11.72 -3.01 -0.33
N MET A 10 -11.41 -3.88 -1.29
CA MET A 10 -12.06 -5.18 -1.42
C MET A 10 -11.85 -6.05 -0.18
N LEU A 11 -10.64 -6.03 0.39
CA LEU A 11 -10.34 -6.75 1.62
C LEU A 11 -11.02 -6.11 2.85
N GLU A 12 -10.95 -4.80 3.02
CA GLU A 12 -11.46 -4.10 4.21
C GLU A 12 -13.00 -4.09 4.26
N ASN A 13 -13.67 -3.83 3.12
CA ASN A 13 -15.13 -3.66 3.08
C ASN A 13 -15.87 -4.94 2.72
N HIS A 14 -15.32 -5.76 1.82
CA HIS A 14 -15.99 -6.95 1.30
C HIS A 14 -15.38 -8.26 1.80
N LYS A 15 -14.24 -8.21 2.49
CA LYS A 15 -13.51 -9.40 2.98
C LYS A 15 -13.06 -10.33 1.86
N PHE A 16 -12.92 -9.80 0.64
CA PHE A 16 -12.46 -10.56 -0.50
C PHE A 16 -10.94 -10.44 -0.60
N ALA A 17 -10.25 -11.58 -0.44
CA ALA A 17 -8.85 -11.70 -0.78
C ALA A 17 -8.72 -11.88 -2.30
N VAL A 18 -8.34 -10.81 -3.00
CA VAL A 18 -8.27 -10.79 -4.46
C VAL A 18 -6.84 -10.54 -4.92
N GLU A 19 -6.50 -11.10 -6.07
CA GLU A 19 -5.29 -10.76 -6.80
C GLU A 19 -5.51 -9.53 -7.70
N GLY A 20 -4.45 -9.06 -8.37
CA GLY A 20 -4.52 -7.91 -9.26
C GLY A 20 -5.60 -8.03 -10.34
N ALA A 21 -5.73 -9.18 -11.01
CA ALA A 21 -6.75 -9.38 -12.04
C ALA A 21 -8.18 -9.25 -11.47
N GLY A 22 -8.44 -9.82 -10.28
CA GLY A 22 -9.74 -9.74 -9.62
C GLY A 22 -10.12 -8.32 -9.16
N ALA A 23 -9.13 -7.47 -8.89
CA ALA A 23 -9.35 -6.08 -8.45
C ALA A 23 -9.45 -5.05 -9.59
N LEU A 24 -9.24 -5.47 -10.86
CA LEU A 24 -9.16 -4.55 -11.99
C LEU A 24 -10.47 -3.80 -12.24
N ALA A 25 -11.61 -4.51 -12.26
CA ALA A 25 -12.92 -3.89 -12.48
C ALA A 25 -13.28 -2.88 -11.37
N PRO A 26 -13.16 -3.22 -10.07
CA PRO A 26 -13.30 -2.24 -9.00
C PRO A 26 -12.37 -1.03 -9.15
N ALA A 27 -11.09 -1.25 -9.47
CA ALA A 27 -10.12 -0.16 -9.63
C ALA A 27 -10.52 0.82 -10.73
N ALA A 28 -10.98 0.32 -11.89
CA ALA A 28 -11.43 1.16 -13.01
C ALA A 28 -12.65 2.01 -12.63
N VAL A 29 -13.60 1.43 -11.88
CA VAL A 29 -14.77 2.17 -11.38
C VAL A 29 -14.36 3.24 -10.36
N MET A 30 -13.47 2.91 -9.43
CA MET A 30 -13.03 3.83 -8.37
C MET A 30 -12.18 5.00 -8.88
N THR A 31 -11.46 4.81 -9.99
CA THR A 31 -10.62 5.83 -10.63
C THR A 31 -11.36 6.65 -11.68
N GLY A 32 -12.64 6.35 -11.94
CA GLY A 32 -13.42 7.05 -12.96
C GLY A 32 -12.91 6.81 -14.38
N GLN A 33 -12.25 5.68 -14.65
CA GLN A 33 -11.70 5.34 -15.96
C GLN A 33 -12.74 4.81 -16.95
N ILE A 34 -13.98 4.58 -16.50
CA ILE A 34 -15.06 4.07 -17.33
C ILE A 34 -16.05 5.21 -17.59
N ASP A 35 -16.16 5.61 -18.86
CA ASP A 35 -17.11 6.63 -19.29
C ASP A 35 -18.56 6.12 -19.26
N ASP A 36 -19.52 7.06 -19.19
CA ASP A 36 -20.96 6.81 -19.33
C ASP A 36 -21.58 5.81 -18.33
N ILE A 37 -20.96 5.54 -17.19
CA ILE A 37 -21.54 4.65 -16.16
C ILE A 37 -22.35 5.37 -15.09
N GLN A 38 -22.32 6.70 -15.05
CA GLN A 38 -23.00 7.49 -14.02
C GLN A 38 -24.52 7.27 -14.07
N GLY A 39 -25.11 6.96 -12.90
CA GLY A 39 -26.54 6.66 -12.77
C GLY A 39 -26.97 5.27 -13.28
N LYS A 40 -26.05 4.46 -13.80
CA LYS A 40 -26.34 3.08 -14.24
C LYS A 40 -26.08 2.09 -13.12
N LYS A 41 -26.76 0.94 -13.17
CA LYS A 41 -26.45 -0.22 -12.31
C LYS A 41 -25.26 -0.96 -12.93
N VAL A 42 -24.11 -0.88 -12.28
CA VAL A 42 -22.86 -1.50 -12.73
C VAL A 42 -22.54 -2.71 -11.86
N VAL A 43 -22.07 -3.79 -12.48
CA VAL A 43 -21.60 -5.00 -11.78
C VAL A 43 -20.12 -5.18 -12.09
N CYS A 44 -19.29 -5.22 -11.04
CA CYS A 44 -17.88 -5.59 -11.16
C CYS A 44 -17.75 -7.10 -11.06
N VAL A 45 -17.16 -7.74 -12.07
CA VAL A 45 -16.83 -9.17 -12.02
C VAL A 45 -15.47 -9.33 -11.35
N ILE A 46 -15.43 -10.08 -10.25
CA ILE A 46 -14.21 -10.44 -9.53
C ILE A 46 -13.76 -11.81 -10.05
N SER A 47 -12.79 -11.83 -10.96
CA SER A 47 -12.42 -13.04 -11.71
C SER A 47 -11.53 -14.02 -10.94
N GLY A 48 -10.89 -13.59 -9.85
CA GLY A 48 -9.90 -14.41 -9.14
C GLY A 48 -9.53 -13.91 -7.75
N GLY A 49 -9.11 -14.85 -6.91
CA GLY A 49 -8.71 -14.62 -5.52
C GLY A 49 -7.67 -15.62 -5.02
N ASN A 50 -6.91 -16.23 -5.94
CA ASN A 50 -5.84 -17.16 -5.60
C ASN A 50 -4.56 -16.40 -5.23
N VAL A 51 -4.65 -15.60 -4.17
CA VAL A 51 -3.56 -14.77 -3.68
C VAL A 51 -2.96 -15.40 -2.43
N ASP A 52 -1.65 -15.59 -2.41
CA ASP A 52 -0.96 -16.02 -1.20
C ASP A 52 -0.83 -14.86 -0.19
N SER A 53 -0.65 -15.21 1.08
CA SER A 53 -0.61 -14.23 2.17
C SER A 53 0.54 -13.21 2.04
N THR A 54 1.65 -13.58 1.40
CA THR A 54 2.80 -12.69 1.21
C THR A 54 2.48 -11.63 0.16
N MET A 55 1.95 -12.06 -0.99
CA MET A 55 1.53 -11.15 -2.05
C MET A 55 0.38 -10.24 -1.60
N LEU A 56 -0.56 -10.78 -0.82
CA LEU A 56 -1.64 -9.99 -0.23
C LEU A 56 -1.08 -8.95 0.75
N GLY A 57 -0.14 -9.32 1.61
CA GLY A 57 0.54 -8.40 2.53
C GLY A 57 1.22 -7.23 1.80
N HIS A 58 1.98 -7.51 0.74
CA HIS A 58 2.59 -6.46 -0.09
C HIS A 58 1.55 -5.55 -0.76
N SER A 59 0.43 -6.11 -1.19
CA SER A 59 -0.66 -5.34 -1.80
C SER A 59 -1.37 -4.46 -0.80
N ILE A 60 -1.55 -4.93 0.45
CA ILE A 60 -2.08 -4.14 1.56
C ILE A 60 -1.16 -2.95 1.85
N ASP A 61 0.16 -3.16 1.95
CA ASP A 61 1.10 -2.06 2.21
C ASP A 61 1.04 -1.00 1.10
N LYS A 62 1.08 -1.42 -0.17
CA LYS A 62 0.93 -0.50 -1.31
C LYS A 62 -0.43 0.21 -1.30
N GLY A 63 -1.48 -0.49 -0.90
CA GLY A 63 -2.83 0.06 -0.78
C GLY A 63 -2.92 1.11 0.31
N LEU A 64 -2.29 0.88 1.48
CA LEU A 64 -2.24 1.83 2.59
C LEU A 64 -1.44 3.08 2.20
N ILE A 65 -0.38 2.95 1.41
CA ILE A 65 0.35 4.11 0.87
C ILE A 65 -0.54 4.87 -0.11
N ALA A 66 -1.31 4.18 -0.94
CA ALA A 66 -2.25 4.80 -1.89
C ALA A 66 -3.50 5.41 -1.22
N ASP A 67 -3.72 5.14 0.06
CA ASP A 67 -4.81 5.65 0.87
C ASP A 67 -4.28 6.62 1.95
N ASP A 68 -3.06 7.13 1.80
CA ASP A 68 -2.40 8.09 2.70
C ASP A 68 -2.34 7.64 4.18
N ARG A 69 -2.43 6.33 4.43
CA ARG A 69 -2.39 5.70 5.75
C ARG A 69 -1.04 5.09 6.12
N LEU A 70 -0.13 5.00 5.15
CA LEU A 70 1.24 4.56 5.33
C LEU A 70 2.16 5.44 4.49
N VAL A 71 3.28 5.87 5.05
CA VAL A 71 4.31 6.59 4.31
C VAL A 71 5.58 5.76 4.27
N LEU A 72 6.23 5.73 3.10
CA LEU A 72 7.57 5.18 2.94
C LEU A 72 8.57 6.33 2.93
N VAL A 73 9.56 6.27 3.81
CA VAL A 73 10.60 7.30 3.93
C VAL A 73 11.95 6.64 3.67
N GLU A 74 12.66 7.14 2.67
CA GLU A 74 14.04 6.75 2.37
C GLU A 74 14.96 7.92 2.72
N VAL A 75 15.92 7.68 3.60
CA VAL A 75 16.85 8.70 4.09
C VAL A 75 18.27 8.14 4.17
N PHE A 76 19.24 8.96 3.81
CA PHE A 76 20.64 8.67 4.08
C PHE A 76 20.98 9.10 5.51
N LEU A 77 21.57 8.19 6.27
CA LEU A 77 22.03 8.47 7.62
C LEU A 77 23.56 8.54 7.67
N PRO A 78 24.13 9.44 8.48
CA PRO A 78 25.57 9.41 8.77
C PRO A 78 25.96 8.08 9.41
N ASP A 79 27.08 7.52 8.98
CA ASP A 79 27.66 6.28 9.53
C ASP A 79 28.38 6.55 10.86
N GLN A 80 27.58 6.82 11.89
CA GLN A 80 28.06 7.07 13.25
C GLN A 80 27.06 6.50 14.28
N PRO A 81 27.56 6.13 15.48
CA PRO A 81 26.69 5.69 16.57
C PRO A 81 25.61 6.74 16.88
N GLY A 82 24.36 6.30 17.01
CA GLY A 82 23.23 7.16 17.40
C GLY A 82 22.40 7.75 16.26
N SER A 83 22.86 7.73 14.99
CA SER A 83 22.11 8.33 13.86
C SER A 83 20.68 7.79 13.70
N ILE A 84 20.50 6.48 13.89
CA ILE A 84 19.19 5.84 13.81
C ILE A 84 18.30 6.23 15.01
N CYS A 85 18.89 6.35 16.20
CA CYS A 85 18.17 6.81 17.39
C CYS A 85 17.62 8.22 17.17
N GLU A 86 18.43 9.14 16.67
CA GLU A 86 18.00 10.51 16.36
C GLU A 86 16.87 10.53 15.31
N LEU A 87 16.96 9.70 14.26
CA LEU A 87 15.89 9.57 13.27
C LEU A 87 14.57 9.11 13.92
N LEU A 88 14.63 8.07 14.75
CA LEU A 88 13.44 7.51 15.40
C LEU A 88 12.85 8.47 16.43
N GLU A 89 13.67 9.21 17.17
CA GLU A 89 13.21 10.27 18.07
C GLU A 89 12.46 11.37 17.31
N ARG A 90 12.99 11.81 16.15
CA ARG A 90 12.34 12.80 15.29
C ARG A 90 11.00 12.31 14.76
N ILE A 91 10.94 11.06 14.28
CA ILE A 91 9.69 10.44 13.81
C ILE A 91 8.68 10.32 14.95
N SER A 92 9.11 9.85 16.12
CA SER A 92 8.22 9.75 17.29
C SER A 92 7.69 11.11 17.72
N GLY A 93 8.47 12.18 17.55
CA GLY A 93 8.05 13.56 17.85
C GLY A 93 6.90 14.06 16.97
N THR A 94 6.63 13.45 15.81
CA THR A 94 5.48 13.81 14.96
C THR A 94 4.19 13.09 15.34
N GLY A 95 4.24 12.17 16.33
CA GLY A 95 3.12 11.27 16.65
C GLY A 95 2.93 10.12 15.66
N ALA A 96 3.81 9.98 14.66
CA ALA A 96 3.79 8.86 13.75
C ALA A 96 4.28 7.57 14.42
N LYS A 97 3.81 6.42 13.90
CA LYS A 97 4.24 5.09 14.36
C LYS A 97 5.06 4.43 13.27
N THR A 98 6.24 3.94 13.63
CA THR A 98 7.11 3.19 12.70
C THR A 98 6.62 1.76 12.57
N LYS A 99 6.32 1.32 11.34
CA LYS A 99 5.88 -0.06 11.05
C LYS A 99 7.06 -1.00 10.78
N HIS A 100 7.95 -0.61 9.87
CA HIS A 100 9.15 -1.36 9.49
C HIS A 100 10.33 -0.40 9.32
N ILE A 101 11.54 -0.90 9.60
CA ILE A 101 12.80 -0.20 9.32
C ILE A 101 13.63 -1.15 8.47
N TYR A 102 14.03 -0.69 7.28
CA TYR A 102 14.98 -1.37 6.42
C TYR A 102 16.26 -0.56 6.40
N MET A 103 17.39 -1.20 6.66
CA MET A 103 18.69 -0.55 6.67
C MET A 103 19.59 -1.23 5.66
N VAL A 104 20.13 -0.42 4.75
CA VAL A 104 21.11 -0.87 3.77
C VAL A 104 22.42 -0.21 4.15
N CYS A 105 23.38 -1.01 4.63
CA CYS A 105 24.74 -0.54 4.84
C CYS A 105 25.52 -0.69 3.53
N SER A 106 25.92 0.44 2.94
CA SER A 106 26.83 0.41 1.80
C SER A 106 28.25 0.30 2.32
N ILE A 107 28.86 -0.88 2.15
CA ILE A 107 30.28 -1.07 2.39
C ILE A 107 31.00 -0.40 1.21
N LYS A 108 31.59 0.78 1.41
CA LYS A 108 32.57 1.28 0.44
C LYS A 108 33.75 0.30 0.43
N ALA A 109 34.01 -0.29 -0.73
CA ALA A 109 35.27 -0.96 -1.02
C ALA A 109 36.40 0.07 -1.17
#